data_AF-A0A353ZRJ2-F1
#
_entry.id   AF-A0A353ZRJ2-F1
#
_cell.length_a   1.000
_cell.length_b   1.000
_cell.length_c   1.000
_cell.angle_alpha   90.00
_cell.angle_beta   90.00
_cell.angle_gamma   90.00
#
_symmetry.space_group_name_H-M   'P 1'
#
loop_
_entity.id
_entity.type
_entity.pdbx_description
1 polymer ?
#
loop_
_entity_poly.entity_id
_entity_poly.type
_entity_poly.pdbx_seq_one_letter_code
_entity_poly.pdbx_strand_id
1 'polypeptide(L)' 'MSKQAGGHPARQDERTAKLFRAMKHTVELVRDLDGALSEDAMLCLKAAALGQMQAYSELTGLPAPVTIINNRWDLAA' A
#
# COMPACT_ATOMS: atom_id res chain seq x y z
N MET A 1 18.35 -32.59 11.30
CA MET A 1 17.05 -32.11 10.77
C MET A 1 16.89 -30.64 11.17
N SER A 2 17.31 -29.71 10.31
CA SER A 2 17.09 -28.28 10.54
C SER A 2 15.64 -27.95 10.20
N LYS A 3 14.88 -27.47 11.18
CA LYS A 3 13.56 -26.86 10.94
C LYS A 3 13.80 -25.64 10.06
N GLN A 4 13.43 -25.73 8.79
CA GLN A 4 13.22 -24.56 7.93
C GLN A 4 12.28 -23.62 8.67
N ALA A 5 12.80 -22.45 9.06
CA ALA A 5 11.97 -21.32 9.43
C ALA A 5 11.29 -20.84 8.14
N GLY A 6 10.23 -21.53 7.74
CA GLY A 6 9.26 -21.01 6.79
C GLY A 6 8.57 -19.84 7.48
N GLY A 7 9.13 -18.64 7.33
CA GLY A 7 8.52 -17.39 7.76
C GLY A 7 7.27 -17.14 6.93
N HIS A 8 6.18 -17.82 7.25
CA HIS A 8 4.88 -17.44 6.74
C HIS A 8 4.63 -15.98 7.14
N PRO A 9 4.15 -15.10 6.23
CA PRO A 9 3.77 -13.72 6.55
C PRO A 9 2.55 -13.61 7.49
N ALA A 10 2.22 -14.68 8.21
CA ALA A 10 0.96 -14.93 8.90
C ALA A 10 0.78 -14.19 10.23
N ARG A 11 1.72 -13.31 10.61
CA ARG A 11 1.48 -12.35 11.68
C ARG A 11 2.03 -10.99 11.27
N GLN A 12 1.31 -10.32 10.37
CA GLN A 12 1.45 -8.86 10.27
C GLN A 12 1.23 -8.27 11.65
N ASP A 13 2.12 -7.36 12.06
CA ASP A 13 1.92 -6.58 13.27
C ASP A 13 0.56 -5.87 13.19
N GLU A 14 -0.10 -5.67 14.34
CA GLU A 14 -1.43 -5.09 14.40
C GLU A 14 -1.50 -3.71 13.72
N ARG A 15 -0.41 -2.93 13.77
CA ARG A 15 -0.30 -1.63 13.12
C ARG A 15 -0.28 -1.76 11.59
N THR A 16 0.49 -2.71 11.07
CA THR A 16 0.56 -3.06 9.63
C THR A 16 -0.79 -3.54 9.13
N ALA A 17 -1.47 -4.40 9.88
CA ALA A 17 -2.82 -4.87 9.53
C ALA A 17 -3.86 -3.73 9.56
N LYS A 18 -3.75 -2.82 10.52
CA LYS A 18 -4.60 -1.61 10.58
C LYS A 18 -4.34 -0.70 9.39
N LEU A 19 -3.07 -0.48 9.01
CA LEU A 19 -2.69 0.30 7.85
C LEU A 19 -3.24 -0.31 6.56
N PHE A 20 -3.12 -1.62 6.37
CA PHE A 20 -3.67 -2.31 5.21
C PHE A 20 -5.18 -2.08 5.05
N ARG A 21 -5.95 -2.22 6.13
CA ARG A 21 -7.40 -1.98 6.10
C ARG A 21 -7.75 -0.54 5.76
N ALA A 22 -7.06 0.41 6.39
CA ALA A 22 -7.26 1.84 6.11
C ALA A 22 -6.93 2.17 4.65
N MET A 23 -5.77 1.71 4.17
CA MET A 23 -5.33 1.85 2.79
C MET A 23 -6.36 1.30 1.80
N LYS A 24 -6.86 0.08 2.03
CA LYS A 24 -7.87 -0.54 1.18
C LYS A 24 -9.12 0.33 1.08
N HIS A 25 -9.65 0.79 2.22
CA HIS A 25 -10.84 1.64 2.23
C HIS A 25 -10.60 3.00 1.58
N THR A 26 -9.43 3.62 1.76
CA THR A 26 -9.11 4.88 1.09
C THR A 26 -9.03 4.71 -0.43
N VAL A 27 -8.49 3.59 -0.93
CA VAL A 27 -8.49 3.27 -2.37
C VAL A 27 -9.91 3.08 -2.91
N GLU A 28 -10.76 2.37 -2.17
CA GLU A 28 -12.18 2.20 -2.52
C GLU A 28 -12.87 3.57 -2.58
N LEU A 29 -12.63 4.45 -1.60
CA LEU A 29 -13.18 5.81 -1.59
C LEU A 29 -12.72 6.67 -2.77
N VAL A 30 -11.46 6.56 -3.21
CA VAL A 30 -10.98 7.27 -4.40
C VAL A 30 -11.82 6.90 -5.62
N ARG A 31 -12.15 5.62 -5.80
CA ARG A 31 -13.00 5.15 -6.91
C ARG A 31 -14.44 5.59 -6.73
N ASP A 32 -14.99 5.41 -5.53
CA ASP A 32 -16.42 5.60 -5.28
C ASP A 32 -16.81 7.09 -5.28
N LEU A 33 -15.86 8.00 -5.02
CA LEU A 33 -16.07 9.46 -5.04
C LEU A 33 -15.61 10.13 -6.34
N ASP A 34 -15.16 9.37 -7.34
CA ASP A 34 -14.69 9.95 -8.61
C ASP A 34 -15.80 10.74 -9.31
N GLY A 35 -15.50 11.99 -9.69
CA GLY A 35 -16.48 12.93 -10.22
C GLY A 35 -17.47 13.53 -9.20
N ALA A 36 -17.45 13.11 -7.93
CA ALA A 36 -18.31 13.66 -6.87
C ALA A 36 -17.65 14.79 -6.05
N LEU A 37 -16.32 14.94 -6.16
CA LEU A 37 -15.54 15.97 -5.47
C LEU A 37 -14.95 16.97 -6.46
N SER A 38 -14.53 18.15 -5.96
CA SER A 38 -13.68 19.04 -6.74
C SER A 38 -12.35 18.37 -7.08
N GLU A 39 -11.70 18.83 -8.14
CA GLU A 39 -10.40 18.30 -8.58
C GLU A 39 -9.34 18.35 -7.46
N ASP A 40 -9.27 19.46 -6.71
CA ASP A 40 -8.34 19.63 -5.59
C ASP A 40 -8.61 18.63 -4.46
N ALA A 41 -9.88 18.43 -4.09
CA ALA A 41 -10.25 17.48 -3.05
C ALA A 41 -9.95 16.04 -3.50
N MET A 42 -10.21 15.72 -4.77
CA MET A 42 -9.89 14.44 -5.36
C MET A 42 -8.37 14.20 -5.40
N LEU A 43 -7.58 15.22 -5.71
CA LEU A 43 -6.11 15.15 -5.70
C LEU A 43 -5.58 14.84 -4.30
N CYS A 44 -6.09 15.52 -3.27
CA CYS A 44 -5.74 15.24 -1.88
C CYS A 44 -6.09 13.80 -1.46
N LEU A 45 -7.25 13.30 -1.86
CA LEU A 45 -7.68 11.93 -1.55
C LEU A 45 -6.78 10.89 -2.24
N LYS A 46 -6.44 11.10 -3.51
CA LYS A 46 -5.49 10.27 -4.27
C LYS A 46 -4.10 10.29 -3.62
N ALA A 47 -3.61 11.45 -3.19
CA ALA A 47 -2.33 11.58 -2.50
C ALA A 47 -2.32 10.84 -1.14
N ALA A 48 -3.43 10.89 -0.38
CA ALA A 48 -3.56 10.13 0.86
C ALA A 48 -3.48 8.61 0.63
N ALA A 49 -4.16 8.10 -0.40
CA ALA A 49 -4.08 6.69 -0.78
C ALA A 49 -2.65 6.28 -1.15
N LEU A 50 -1.96 7.10 -1.97
CA LEU A 50 -0.56 6.87 -2.35
C LEU A 50 0.37 6.86 -1.13
N GLY A 51 0.21 7.80 -0.20
CA GLY A 51 0.99 7.85 1.04
C GLY A 51 0.81 6.61 1.91
N GLN A 52 -0.42 6.09 2.02
CA GLN A 52 -0.69 4.85 2.76
C GLN A 52 -0.07 3.62 2.09
N MET A 53 -0.12 3.53 0.75
CA MET A 53 0.54 2.46 0.01
C MET A 53 2.07 2.51 0.17
N GLN A 54 2.66 3.69 0.16
CA GLN A 54 4.09 3.89 0.41
C GLN A 54 4.48 3.40 1.82
N ALA A 55 3.72 3.81 2.83
CA ALA A 55 3.97 3.37 4.21
C ALA A 55 3.81 1.84 4.35
N TYR A 56 2.83 1.24 3.67
CA TYR A 56 2.62 -0.20 3.72
C TYR A 56 3.75 -0.98 3.02
N SER A 57 4.24 -0.47 1.89
CA SER A 57 5.42 -0.98 1.20
C SER A 57 6.65 -1.01 2.12
N GLU A 58 6.92 0.09 2.81
CA GLU A 58 8.05 0.21 3.74
C GLU A 58 7.97 -0.79 4.90
N LEU A 59 6.77 -1.02 5.46
CA LEU A 59 6.57 -1.95 6.57
C LEU A 59 6.61 -3.43 6.17
N THR A 60 6.31 -3.75 4.91
CA THR A 60 6.14 -5.14 4.44
C THR A 60 7.25 -5.63 3.52
N GLY A 61 8.09 -4.72 3.02
CA GLY A 61 9.07 -5.01 1.97
C GLY A 61 8.44 -5.26 0.60
N LEU A 62 7.13 -5.09 0.46
CA LEU A 62 6.45 -5.15 -0.83
C LEU A 62 6.79 -3.89 -1.65
N PRO A 63 6.84 -3.95 -2.99
CA PRO A 63 7.21 -2.77 -3.76
C PRO A 63 6.19 -1.63 -3.71
N ALA A 64 6.71 -0.42 -3.65
CA ALA A 64 5.91 0.80 -3.64
C ALA A 64 5.17 0.98 -4.98
N PRO A 65 4.01 1.65 -4.98
CA PRO A 65 3.24 1.91 -6.20
C PRO A 65 4.07 2.62 -7.27
N VAL A 66 4.89 3.58 -6.86
CA VAL A 66 5.78 4.33 -7.76
C VAL A 66 6.85 3.44 -8.40
N THR A 67 7.29 2.38 -7.70
CA THR A 67 8.26 1.41 -8.23
C THR A 67 7.60 0.51 -9.27
N ILE A 68 6.34 0.12 -9.02
CA ILE A 68 5.52 -0.68 -9.94
C ILE A 68 5.22 0.13 -11.22
N ILE A 69 4.76 1.38 -11.07
CA ILE A 69 4.40 2.25 -12.21
C ILE A 69 5.64 2.57 -13.07
N ASN A 70 6.81 2.75 -12.46
CA ASN A 70 8.03 3.07 -13.19
C ASN A 70 8.81 1.82 -13.66
N ASN A 71 8.24 0.61 -13.57
CA ASN A 71 8.92 -0.65 -13.92
C ASN A 71 10.31 -0.82 -13.27
N ARG A 72 10.56 -0.22 -12.08
CA ARG A 72 11.87 -0.26 -11.40
C ARG A 72 12.02 -1.45 -10.45
N TRP A 73 11.27 -2.52 -10.67
CA TRP A 73 11.31 -3.74 -9.86
C TRP A 73 12.64 -4.50 -10.01
N ASP A 74 13.36 -4.31 -11.12
CA ASP A 74 14.50 -5.14 -11.51
C ASP A 74 15.87 -4.74 -10.89
N LEU A 75 15.91 -3.79 -9.94
CA LEU A 75 17.17 -3.22 -9.41
C LEU A 75 17.48 -3.59 -7.94
N ALA A 76 16.82 -4.61 -7.38
CA ALA A 76 17.08 -5.05 -6.00
C ALA A 76 17.36 -6.56 -5.89
N ALA A 77 18.06 -7.14 -6.89
CA ALA A 77 18.63 -8.48 -6.84
C ALA A 77 20.16 -8.42 -6.94
#